data_AF-A0A8X6FIM2-F1
#
_entry.id   AF-A0A8X6FIM2-F1
#
_cell.length_a   1.000
_cell.length_b   1.000
_cell.length_c   1.000
_cell.angle_alpha   90.00
_cell.angle_beta   90.00
_cell.angle_gamma   90.00
#
_symmetry.space_group_name_H-M   'P 1'
#
loop_
_entity.id
_entity.type
_entity.pdbx_description
1 polymer ?
#
loop_
_entity_poly.entity_id
_entity_poly.type
_entity_poly.pdbx_seq_one_letter_code
_entity_poly.pdbx_strand_id
1 'polypeptide(L)'
;MKINTTTPIRTRIVPCHGATCATIFIMSFLIPADNSDNTPYPLDTALFIEKDPPVRYAVRIFEGRPTEADWLEESHKLADLVRKEPLIDKSYYYTAWYDPPYQLFHRINEIWMVKKAEKQPSTNAGNEHIPVETKDHKTEK
;
A
#
# COMPACT_ATOMS: atom_id res chain seq x y z
N MET A 1 -8.09 25.80 9.07
CA MET A 1 -8.61 24.52 9.60
C MET A 1 -7.53 23.86 10.43
N LYS A 2 -7.87 23.12 11.49
CA LYS A 2 -6.93 22.27 12.23
C LYS A 2 -7.28 20.82 11.95
N ILE A 3 -6.27 19.97 11.75
CA ILE A 3 -6.44 18.53 11.55
C ILE A 3 -5.75 17.84 12.73
N ASN A 4 -6.44 16.89 13.36
CA ASN A 4 -5.85 16.10 14.42
C ASN A 4 -4.81 15.13 13.84
N THR A 5 -3.67 15.00 14.52
CA THR A 5 -2.66 14.01 14.15
C THR A 5 -3.19 12.60 14.38
N THR A 6 -2.86 11.70 13.47
CA THR A 6 -3.17 10.27 13.54
C THR A 6 -1.90 9.46 13.75
N THR A 7 -2.07 8.22 14.22
CA THR A 7 -1.04 7.19 14.17
C THR A 7 -1.53 6.01 13.32
N PRO A 8 -0.64 5.29 12.62
CA PRO A 8 0.81 5.50 12.55
C PRO A 8 1.22 6.68 11.66
N ILE A 9 2.47 7.15 11.82
CA ILE A 9 3.16 7.90 10.76
C ILE A 9 3.83 6.89 9.86
N ARG A 10 3.59 6.99 8.55
CA ARG A 10 4.12 6.06 7.55
C ARG A 10 5.18 6.75 6.70
N THR A 11 6.33 6.13 6.50
CA THR A 11 7.35 6.63 5.56
C THR A 11 7.63 5.59 4.48
N ARG A 12 7.42 5.95 3.20
CA ARG A 12 7.88 5.15 2.05
C ARG A 12 9.36 5.39 1.82
N ILE A 13 10.14 4.32 1.83
CA ILE A 13 11.58 4.35 1.57
C ILE A 13 11.81 3.64 0.24
N VAL A 14 12.35 4.37 -0.73
CA VAL A 14 12.77 3.84 -2.03
C VAL A 14 14.31 3.79 -2.04
N PRO A 15 14.93 2.63 -1.79
CA PRO A 15 16.38 2.51 -1.69
C PRO A 15 17.06 2.79 -3.03
N CYS A 16 18.12 3.58 -3.00
CA CYS A 16 19.02 3.72 -4.14
C CYS A 16 20.03 2.56 -4.16
N HIS A 17 20.26 1.99 -5.35
CA HIS A 17 21.18 0.86 -5.55
C HIS A 17 22.44 1.25 -6.36
N GLY A 18 22.63 2.54 -6.67
CA GLY A 18 23.72 3.05 -7.50
C GLY A 18 24.55 4.13 -6.79
N ALA A 19 25.80 4.32 -7.24
CA ALA A 19 26.71 5.29 -6.62
C ALA A 19 26.29 6.77 -6.77
N THR A 20 25.31 7.06 -7.63
CA THR A 20 24.93 8.44 -8.01
C THR A 20 23.49 8.81 -7.69
N CYS A 21 22.68 7.90 -7.14
CA CYS A 21 21.31 8.22 -6.73
C CYS A 21 21.20 8.44 -5.22
N ALA A 22 20.10 9.08 -4.80
CA ALA A 22 19.75 9.25 -3.39
C ALA A 22 18.54 8.37 -3.05
N THR A 23 18.52 7.85 -1.83
CA THR A 23 17.31 7.20 -1.28
C THR A 23 16.21 8.24 -1.13
N ILE A 24 15.00 7.90 -1.55
CA ILE A 24 13.83 8.79 -1.47
C ILE A 24 13.01 8.39 -0.25
N PHE A 25 12.69 9.39 0.59
CA PHE A 25 11.84 9.25 1.76
C PHE A 25 10.58 10.08 1.57
N ILE A 26 9.41 9.44 1.64
CA ILE A 26 8.12 10.12 1.55
C ILE A 26 7.34 9.81 2.81
N MET A 27 7.24 10.81 3.68
CA MET A 27 6.52 10.72 4.94
C MET A 27 5.06 11.12 4.74
N SER A 28 4.15 10.26 5.17
CA SER A 28 2.70 10.41 5.04
C SER A 28 2.06 10.48 6.42
N PHE A 29 1.15 11.45 6.59
CA PHE A 29 0.24 11.53 7.72
C PHE A 29 -1.15 11.12 7.24
N LEU A 30 -1.78 10.18 7.95
CA LEU A 30 -3.14 9.78 7.62
C LEU A 30 -4.09 10.95 7.93
N ILE A 31 -4.98 11.25 6.99
CA ILE A 31 -6.04 12.22 7.20
C ILE A 31 -7.18 11.51 7.95
N PRO A 32 -7.64 12.01 9.12
CA PRO A 32 -8.79 11.44 9.81
C PRO A 32 -10.00 11.32 8.89
N ALA A 33 -10.76 10.23 9.03
CA ALA A 33 -11.93 9.96 8.18
C ALA A 33 -12.93 11.12 8.18
N ASP A 34 -13.17 11.75 9.34
CA ASP A 34 -14.07 12.90 9.49
C ASP A 34 -13.64 14.13 8.65
N ASN A 35 -12.38 14.17 8.22
CA ASN A 35 -11.82 15.24 7.41
C ASN A 35 -11.58 14.84 5.95
N SER A 36 -11.81 13.59 5.54
CA SER A 36 -11.42 13.09 4.20
C SER A 36 -12.04 13.94 3.08
N ASP A 37 -13.33 14.27 3.21
CA ASP A 37 -14.09 14.98 2.18
C ASP A 37 -13.82 16.48 2.17
N ASN A 38 -13.23 17.01 3.25
CA ASN A 38 -12.92 18.43 3.42
C ASN A 38 -11.43 18.66 3.72
N THR A 39 -10.55 17.81 3.17
CA THR A 39 -9.11 17.93 3.35
C THR A 39 -8.65 19.26 2.75
N PRO A 40 -7.94 20.13 3.51
CA PRO A 40 -7.50 21.41 2.98
C PRO A 40 -6.35 21.17 2.02
N TYR A 41 -6.28 21.97 0.96
CA TYR A 41 -5.13 21.92 0.08
C TYR A 41 -3.88 22.47 0.80
N PRO A 42 -2.73 21.78 0.75
CA PRO A 42 -1.51 22.29 1.37
C PRO A 42 -1.05 23.58 0.66
N LEU A 43 -0.59 24.55 1.45
CA LEU A 43 0.00 25.79 0.93
C LEU A 43 1.48 25.61 0.53
N ASP A 44 2.16 24.68 1.18
CA ASP A 44 3.53 24.30 0.87
C ASP A 44 3.55 23.40 -0.36
N THR A 45 4.34 23.76 -1.37
CA THR A 45 4.46 23.04 -2.64
C THR A 45 5.20 21.71 -2.52
N ALA A 46 5.94 21.48 -1.43
CA ALA A 46 6.56 20.19 -1.14
C ALA A 46 5.55 19.15 -0.61
N LEU A 47 4.35 19.59 -0.21
CA LEU A 47 3.30 18.72 0.30
C LEU A 47 2.26 18.42 -0.78
N PHE A 48 1.74 17.19 -0.75
CA PHE A 48 0.72 16.74 -1.67
C PHE A 48 -0.26 15.78 -0.97
N ILE A 49 -1.45 15.65 -1.53
CA ILE A 49 -2.46 14.70 -1.06
C ILE A 49 -2.31 13.40 -1.86
N GLU A 50 -1.97 12.32 -1.18
CA GLU A 50 -1.90 10.96 -1.76
C GLU A 50 -3.20 10.21 -1.44
N LYS A 51 -3.80 9.57 -2.47
CA LYS A 51 -4.93 8.66 -2.30
C LYS A 51 -4.45 7.24 -2.56
N ASP A 52 -4.30 6.46 -1.50
CA ASP A 52 -3.94 5.05 -1.63
C ASP A 52 -5.16 4.22 -2.07
N PRO A 53 -5.04 3.38 -3.10
CA PRO A 53 -6.07 2.39 -3.39
C PRO A 53 -6.09 1.31 -2.30
N PRO A 54 -7.17 0.50 -2.21
CA PRO A 54 -7.15 -0.71 -1.40
C PRO A 54 -5.95 -1.57 -1.75
N VAL A 55 -5.15 -1.89 -0.74
CA VAL A 55 -3.84 -2.53 -0.90
C VAL A 55 -3.64 -3.60 0.18
N ARG A 56 -2.92 -4.66 -0.17
CA ARG A 56 -2.50 -5.70 0.77
C ARG A 56 -1.01 -5.55 1.03
N TYR A 57 -0.60 -5.78 2.28
CA TYR A 57 0.80 -5.72 2.68
C TYR A 57 1.25 -7.06 3.26
N ALA A 58 2.50 -7.41 3.02
CA ALA A 58 3.26 -8.25 3.95
C ALA A 58 3.83 -7.33 5.03
N VAL A 59 3.66 -7.72 6.30
CA VAL A 59 4.02 -6.88 7.45
C VAL A 59 4.95 -7.66 8.37
N ARG A 60 6.00 -6.98 8.85
CA ARG A 60 6.86 -7.44 9.93
C ARG A 60 6.79 -6.46 11.08
N ILE A 61 6.51 -6.97 12.28
CA ILE A 61 6.37 -6.20 13.52
C ILE A 61 7.63 -6.43 14.37
N PHE A 62 8.15 -5.37 14.99
CA PHE A 62 9.28 -5.44 15.91
C PHE A 62 9.21 -4.33 16.96
N GLU A 63 9.96 -4.47 18.05
CA GLU A 63 9.90 -3.56 19.20
C GLU A 63 11.13 -2.65 19.30
N GLY A 64 11.02 -1.58 20.09
CA GLY A 64 12.16 -0.75 20.52
C GLY A 64 12.23 0.61 19.85
N ARG A 65 13.42 1.23 19.90
CA ARG A 65 13.73 2.54 19.28
C ARG A 65 14.75 2.33 18.16
N PRO A 66 14.31 1.92 16.96
CA PRO A 66 15.22 1.61 15.87
C PRO A 66 16.04 2.81 15.42
N THR A 67 17.32 2.56 15.21
CA THR A 67 18.19 3.38 14.36
C THR A 67 17.87 3.15 12.89
N GLU A 68 18.43 3.97 12.00
CA GLU A 68 18.31 3.75 10.55
C GLU A 68 18.81 2.36 10.11
N ALA A 69 19.88 1.87 10.76
CA ALA A 69 20.41 0.54 10.49
C ALA A 69 19.43 -0.56 10.91
N ASP A 70 18.76 -0.40 12.05
CA ASP A 70 17.76 -1.36 12.53
C ASP A 70 16.56 -1.43 11.58
N TRP A 71 16.06 -0.27 11.11
CA TRP A 71 14.98 -0.22 10.10
C TRP A 71 15.38 -0.96 8.82
N LEU A 72 16.61 -0.75 8.34
CA LEU A 72 17.12 -1.41 7.15
C LEU A 72 17.24 -2.93 7.37
N GLU A 73 17.78 -3.35 8.51
CA GLU A 73 17.92 -4.77 8.86
C GLU A 73 16.55 -5.47 8.93
N GLU A 74 15.57 -4.87 9.60
CA GLU A 74 14.21 -5.42 9.69
C GLU A 74 13.54 -5.47 8.31
N SER A 75 13.86 -4.54 7.40
CA SER A 75 13.39 -4.58 6.01
C SER A 75 13.96 -5.76 5.24
N HIS A 76 15.26 -6.06 5.40
CA HIS A 76 15.88 -7.23 4.78
C HIS A 76 15.30 -8.54 5.34
N LYS A 77 15.07 -8.61 6.66
CA LYS A 77 14.41 -9.76 7.28
C LYS A 77 13.03 -10.03 6.68
N LEU A 78 12.22 -8.99 6.44
CA LEU A 78 10.94 -9.16 5.76
C LEU A 78 11.12 -9.58 4.29
N ALA A 79 12.07 -8.99 3.57
CA ALA A 79 12.36 -9.34 2.17
C ALA A 79 12.71 -10.83 2.04
N ASP A 80 13.50 -11.35 2.98
CA ASP A 80 13.92 -12.75 3.03
C ASP A 80 12.77 -13.71 3.35
N LEU A 81 11.91 -13.34 4.31
CA LEU A 81 10.70 -14.11 4.66
C LEU A 81 9.76 -14.25 3.47
N VAL A 82 9.59 -13.20 2.68
CA VAL A 82 8.73 -13.17 1.49
C VAL A 82 9.49 -13.36 0.17
N ARG A 83 10.72 -13.90 0.23
CA ARG A 83 11.59 -14.04 -0.94
C ARG A 83 10.94 -14.85 -2.07
N LYS A 84 10.19 -15.89 -1.72
CA LYS A 84 9.49 -16.78 -2.67
C LYS A 84 8.14 -16.25 -3.15
N GLU A 85 7.67 -15.11 -2.62
CA GLU A 85 6.40 -14.49 -3.03
C GLU A 85 6.65 -13.52 -4.19
N PRO A 86 6.26 -13.86 -5.43
CA PRO A 86 6.55 -13.03 -6.61
C PRO A 86 5.65 -11.78 -6.69
N LEU A 87 4.53 -11.79 -5.98
CA LEU A 87 3.57 -10.68 -5.96
C LEU A 87 3.97 -9.57 -4.97
N ILE A 88 4.93 -9.82 -4.08
CA ILE A 88 5.41 -8.80 -3.15
C ILE A 88 6.43 -7.91 -3.86
N ASP A 89 6.12 -6.61 -3.94
CA ASP A 89 7.05 -5.59 -4.38
C ASP A 89 8.13 -5.37 -3.31
N LYS A 90 9.39 -5.59 -3.71
CA LYS A 90 10.57 -5.41 -2.85
C LYS A 90 11.41 -4.19 -3.27
N SER A 91 10.94 -3.41 -4.25
CA SER A 91 11.65 -2.22 -4.75
C SER A 91 11.59 -1.03 -3.79
N TYR A 92 10.64 -1.04 -2.87
CA TYR A 92 10.49 -0.09 -1.78
C TYR A 92 9.80 -0.78 -0.61
N TYR A 93 9.88 -0.17 0.56
CA TYR A 93 9.14 -0.61 1.74
C TYR A 93 8.60 0.62 2.49
N TYR A 94 7.67 0.37 3.39
CA TYR A 94 7.21 1.38 4.32
C TYR A 94 7.73 1.07 5.71
N THR A 95 8.07 2.11 6.45
CA THR A 95 8.15 2.05 7.91
C THR A 95 6.86 2.66 8.47
N ALA A 96 6.35 2.10 9.56
CA ALA A 96 5.26 2.68 10.32
C ALA A 96 5.67 2.74 11.79
N TRP A 97 5.63 3.95 12.36
CA TRP A 97 5.78 4.14 13.80
C TRP A 97 4.44 4.50 14.40
N TYR A 98 4.25 4.18 15.68
CA TYR A 98 3.02 4.47 16.41
C TYR A 98 3.22 5.42 17.60
N ASP A 99 4.46 5.78 17.92
CA ASP A 99 4.79 6.38 19.21
C ASP A 99 4.56 7.90 19.24
N PRO A 100 3.62 8.40 20.07
CA PRO A 100 3.63 9.80 20.48
C PRO A 100 4.85 10.12 21.37
N PRO A 101 5.17 11.41 21.59
CA PRO A 101 6.37 11.85 22.32
C PRO A 101 6.55 11.26 23.74
N TYR A 102 5.51 10.69 24.35
CA TYR A 102 5.53 10.16 25.73
C TYR A 102 5.41 8.63 25.85
N GLN A 103 5.40 7.87 24.76
CA GLN A 103 5.38 6.40 24.84
C GLN A 103 6.77 5.89 25.24
N LEU A 104 6.99 5.50 26.51
CA LEU A 104 8.32 5.08 26.98
C LEU A 104 8.62 3.59 26.79
N PHE A 105 7.59 2.73 26.84
CA PHE A 105 7.68 1.26 26.79
C PHE A 105 6.73 0.66 25.73
N HIS A 106 7.00 -0.58 25.31
CA HIS A 106 6.20 -1.36 24.34
C HIS A 106 5.94 -0.62 23.02
N ARG A 107 6.99 0.02 22.51
CA ARG A 107 6.98 0.69 21.21
C ARG A 107 6.91 -0.36 20.12
N ILE A 108 5.85 -0.32 19.32
CA ILE A 108 5.66 -1.22 18.19
C ILE A 108 6.05 -0.46 16.92
N ASN A 109 6.88 -1.10 16.11
CA ASN A 109 7.33 -0.63 14.82
C ASN A 109 7.00 -1.68 13.76
N GLU A 110 6.75 -1.23 12.53
CA GLU A 110 6.39 -2.14 11.45
C GLU A 110 7.13 -1.81 10.16
N ILE A 111 7.50 -2.86 9.42
CA ILE A 111 7.91 -2.79 8.01
C ILE A 111 6.78 -3.36 7.15
N TRP A 112 6.39 -2.64 6.09
CA TRP A 112 5.39 -3.10 5.13
C TRP A 112 5.98 -3.21 3.71
N MET A 113 5.63 -4.29 3.01
CA MET A 113 5.91 -4.46 1.57
C MET A 113 4.60 -4.75 0.83
N VAL A 114 4.38 -4.07 -0.29
CA VAL A 114 3.11 -4.14 -1.03
C VAL A 114 2.97 -5.49 -1.73
N LYS A 115 1.82 -6.14 -1.55
CA LYS A 115 1.39 -7.26 -2.40
C LYS A 115 0.60 -6.71 -3.58
N LYS A 116 1.16 -6.82 -4.78
CA LYS A 116 0.49 -6.47 -6.03
C LYS A 116 -0.74 -7.35 -6.22
N ALA A 117 -1.81 -6.77 -6.74
CA ALA A 117 -2.96 -7.53 -7.18
C ALA A 117 -2.55 -8.47 -8.32
N GLU A 118 -3.08 -9.69 -8.31
CA GLU A 118 -2.97 -10.57 -9.47
C GLU A 118 -3.68 -9.90 -10.65
N LYS A 119 -3.01 -9.81 -11.80
CA LYS A 119 -3.70 -9.44 -13.04
C LYS A 119 -4.76 -10.52 -13.30
N GLN A 120 -6.02 -10.21 -13.07
CA GLN A 120 -7.11 -11.05 -13.56
C GLN A 120 -6.96 -11.13 -15.09
N PRO A 121 -6.96 -12.32 -15.70
CA PRO A 121 -6.98 -12.43 -17.15
C PRO A 121 -8.26 -11.75 -17.66
N SER A 122 -8.12 -10.76 -18.54
CA SER A 122 -9.25 -10.13 -19.20
C SER A 122 -9.89 -11.18 -20.12
N THR A 123 -11.03 -11.74 -19.71
CA THR A 123 -11.90 -12.47 -20.62
C THR A 123 -12.45 -11.46 -21.62
N ASN A 124 -11.84 -11.42 -22.81
CA ASN A 124 -12.49 -10.89 -24.01
C ASN A 124 -13.71 -11.77 -24.27
N ALA A 125 -14.88 -11.37 -23.77
CA ALA A 125 -16.14 -11.95 -24.18
C ALA A 125 -16.36 -11.57 -25.65
N GLY A 126 -16.09 -12.53 -26.54
CA GLY A 126 -16.40 -12.43 -27.95
C GLY A 126 -17.88 -12.18 -28.15
N ASN A 127 -18.17 -11.28 -29.08
CA ASN A 127 -19.51 -10.93 -29.53
C ASN A 127 -20.35 -12.18 -29.84
N GLU A 128 -21.58 -12.14 -29.35
CA GLU A 128 -22.64 -13.13 -29.52
C GLU A 128 -22.97 -13.37 -31.01
N HIS A 129 -23.14 -14.64 -31.37
CA HIS A 129 -24.04 -15.05 -32.45
C HIS A 129 -24.89 -16.21 -31.95
N ILE A 130 -26.11 -15.89 -31.53
CA ILE A 130 -27.18 -16.86 -31.23
C ILE A 130 -27.87 -17.18 -32.56
N PRO A 131 -27.97 -18.44 -33.01
CA PRO A 131 -28.90 -18.80 -34.07
C PRO A 131 -30.32 -18.82 -33.49
N VAL A 132 -31.22 -18.06 -34.08
CA VAL A 132 -32.66 -18.08 -33.78
C VAL A 132 -33.24 -19.40 -34.27
N GLU A 133 -33.72 -20.23 -33.34
CA GLU A 133 -34.49 -21.44 -33.63
C GLU A 133 -35.99 -21.11 -33.57
N THR A 134 -36.64 -20.94 -34.72
CA THR A 134 -38.09 -20.80 -34.83
C THR A 134 -38.75 -22.18 -34.64
N LYS A 135 -39.48 -22.33 -33.53
CA LYS A 135 -40.41 -23.44 -33.33
C LYS A 135 -41.70 -23.16 -34.11
N ASP A 136 -41.92 -23.90 -35.19
CA ASP A 136 -43.25 -23.99 -35.78
C ASP A 136 -44.02 -25.21 -35.28
N HIS A 137 -45.25 -24.90 -34.90
CA HIS A 137 -46.21 -25.63 -34.11
C HIS A 137 -46.90 -26.72 -34.95
N LYS A 138 -46.74 -27.99 -34.55
CA LYS A 138 -47.54 -29.09 -35.10
C LYS A 138 -48.87 -29.12 -34.35
N THR A 139 -49.98 -28.83 -35.06
CA THR A 139 -51.34 -29.10 -34.57
C THR A 139 -51.99 -30.10 -35.53
N GLU A 140 -52.49 -31.20 -34.98
CA GLU A 140 -53.33 -32.20 -35.65
C GLU A 140 -54.64 -31.56 -36.14
N LYS A 141 -55.02 -31.78 -37.40
CA LYS A 141 -56.05 -32.75 -37.83
C LYS A 141 -56.17 -32.77 -39.35
#